data_AF-A0A6N2KC68-F1
#
_entry.id   AF-A0A6N2KC68-F1
#
_cell.length_a   1.000
_cell.length_b   1.000
_cell.length_c   1.000
_cell.angle_alpha   90.00
_cell.angle_beta   90.00
_cell.angle_gamma   90.00
#
_symmetry.space_group_name_H-M   'P 1'
#
loop_
_entity.id
_entity.type
_entity.pdbx_description
1 polymer ?
#
loop_
_entity_poly.entity_id
_entity_poly.type
_entity_poly.pdbx_seq_one_letter_code
_entity_poly.pdbx_strand_id
1 'polypeptide(L)'
;MAFSQCFSFLFPVLVIFLLTTSSPTSTEAQSTQDLIDRVCRQMEEYGFCNNAFHENMKTPETDFVGLTAIAIDLAIKNASNTYDYISLLAENTTNPSTKGAYMACECAYGIVKSSFLTGLGYFNRKDYAGMLEAEHDIPRTQANCEARLSTPPTPNPLADRNRQMRMLIAMALVTGHEIPQDS
;
A
#
# COMPACT_ATOMS: atom_id res chain seq x y z
N MET A 1 -59.79 -38.50 -61.41
CA MET A 1 -58.88 -39.01 -60.37
C MET A 1 -57.74 -38.00 -60.28
N ALA A 2 -57.73 -37.19 -59.22
CA ALA A 2 -56.84 -37.36 -58.05
C ALA A 2 -55.59 -36.46 -58.15
N PHE A 3 -55.50 -35.51 -57.20
CA PHE A 3 -54.32 -35.08 -56.40
C PHE A 3 -53.02 -34.66 -57.12
N SER A 4 -52.14 -33.77 -56.65
CA SER A 4 -52.04 -32.81 -55.54
C SER A 4 -50.76 -31.98 -55.80
N GLN A 5 -50.60 -30.87 -55.11
CA GLN A 5 -49.55 -29.84 -55.24
C GLN A 5 -48.10 -30.34 -55.00
N CYS A 6 -47.12 -29.64 -55.59
CA CYS A 6 -45.86 -29.34 -54.90
C CYS A 6 -45.26 -27.98 -55.29
N PHE A 7 -45.03 -27.18 -54.25
CA PHE A 7 -44.32 -25.91 -54.19
C PHE A 7 -42.89 -25.98 -54.76
N SER A 8 -42.41 -24.92 -55.40
CA SER A 8 -40.96 -24.62 -55.45
C SER A 8 -40.68 -23.13 -55.69
N PHE A 9 -40.24 -22.50 -54.60
CA PHE A 9 -39.22 -21.45 -54.48
C PHE A 9 -39.27 -20.20 -55.36
N LEU A 10 -39.73 -19.08 -54.76
CA LEU A 10 -38.97 -17.83 -54.77
C LEU A 10 -39.06 -17.19 -53.36
N PHE A 11 -37.95 -17.28 -52.62
CA PHE A 11 -37.76 -16.70 -51.28
C PHE A 11 -37.91 -15.17 -51.30
N PRO A 12 -38.62 -14.54 -50.35
CA PRO A 12 -38.45 -13.12 -50.11
C PRO A 12 -37.12 -12.91 -49.37
N VAL A 13 -36.34 -11.93 -49.83
CA VAL A 13 -35.10 -11.48 -49.19
C VAL A 13 -35.43 -10.92 -47.80
N LEU A 14 -35.14 -11.72 -46.77
CA LEU A 14 -35.21 -11.30 -45.38
C LEU A 14 -34.00 -10.39 -45.09
N VAL A 15 -34.21 -9.08 -45.16
CA VAL A 15 -33.23 -8.09 -44.69
C VAL A 15 -33.20 -8.15 -43.16
N ILE A 16 -32.31 -8.98 -42.61
CA ILE A 16 -31.98 -8.95 -41.19
C ILE A 16 -31.15 -7.69 -40.97
N PHE A 17 -31.80 -6.62 -40.53
CA PHE A 17 -31.13 -5.44 -39.99
C PHE A 17 -30.50 -5.87 -38.64
N LEU A 18 -29.20 -6.20 -38.67
CA LEU A 18 -28.40 -6.41 -37.47
C LEU A 18 -28.37 -5.09 -36.69
N LEU A 19 -29.25 -4.96 -35.71
CA LEU A 19 -29.12 -4.01 -34.62
C LEU A 19 -27.88 -4.43 -33.81
N THR A 20 -26.71 -3.96 -34.22
CA THR A 20 -25.53 -3.98 -33.35
C THR A 20 -25.78 -2.98 -32.23
N THR A 21 -26.45 -3.44 -31.18
CA THR A 21 -26.47 -2.76 -29.90
C THR A 21 -25.03 -2.76 -29.37
N SER A 22 -24.31 -1.67 -29.61
CA SER A 22 -23.08 -1.38 -28.89
C SER A 22 -23.47 -1.15 -27.42
N SER A 23 -23.37 -2.19 -26.61
CA SER A 23 -23.42 -2.01 -25.15
C SER A 23 -22.27 -1.07 -24.78
N PRO A 24 -22.51 0.00 -24.00
CA PRO A 24 -21.40 0.72 -23.39
C PRO A 24 -20.69 -0.28 -22.48
N THR A 25 -19.40 -0.52 -22.72
CA THR A 25 -18.54 -1.17 -21.72
C THR A 25 -18.52 -0.23 -20.53
N SER A 26 -19.40 -0.47 -19.57
CA SER A 26 -19.30 0.15 -18.25
C SER A 26 -18.01 -0.39 -17.64
N THR A 27 -16.96 0.43 -17.65
CA THR A 27 -15.80 0.21 -16.79
C THR A 27 -16.35 0.17 -15.38
N GLU A 28 -16.44 -1.03 -14.80
CA GLU A 28 -16.92 -1.22 -13.44
C GLU A 28 -16.00 -0.42 -12.52
N ALA A 29 -16.57 0.57 -11.82
CA ALA A 29 -15.79 1.38 -10.89
C ALA A 29 -15.22 0.45 -9.83
N GLN A 30 -13.90 0.43 -9.66
CA GLN A 30 -13.26 -0.45 -8.69
C GLN A 30 -13.75 -0.07 -7.30
N SER A 31 -14.20 -1.06 -6.53
CA SER A 31 -14.56 -0.83 -5.14
C SER A 31 -13.30 -0.57 -4.33
N THR A 32 -13.44 0.14 -3.22
CA THR A 32 -12.34 0.32 -2.26
C THR A 32 -11.74 -1.00 -1.78
N GLN A 33 -12.55 -2.05 -1.64
CA GLN A 33 -12.02 -3.36 -1.27
C GLN A 33 -11.12 -3.93 -2.36
N ASP A 34 -11.46 -3.74 -3.64
CA ASP A 34 -10.59 -4.17 -4.74
C ASP A 34 -9.26 -3.43 -4.74
N LEU A 35 -9.26 -2.14 -4.36
CA LEU A 35 -8.03 -1.35 -4.18
C LEU A 35 -7.19 -1.87 -3.02
N ILE A 36 -7.82 -2.15 -1.87
CA ILE A 36 -7.16 -2.74 -0.69
C ILE A 36 -6.56 -4.10 -1.04
N ASP A 37 -7.31 -4.98 -1.69
CA ASP A 37 -6.86 -6.30 -2.12
C ASP A 37 -5.63 -6.20 -3.04
N ARG A 38 -5.63 -5.26 -4.00
CA ARG A 38 -4.52 -5.02 -4.91
C ARG A 38 -3.23 -4.66 -4.16
N VAL A 39 -3.34 -3.82 -3.12
CA VAL A 39 -2.22 -3.40 -2.29
C VAL A 39 -1.79 -4.54 -1.36
N CYS A 40 -2.72 -5.12 -0.59
CA CYS A 40 -2.41 -6.06 0.48
C CYS A 40 -1.90 -7.42 -0.02
N ARG A 41 -2.20 -7.81 -1.26
CA ARG A 41 -1.60 -9.00 -1.90
C ARG A 41 -0.11 -8.84 -2.24
N GLN A 42 0.41 -7.62 -2.24
CA GLN A 42 1.83 -7.33 -2.44
C GLN A 42 2.61 -7.32 -1.11
N MET A 43 1.91 -7.47 0.02
CA MET A 43 2.51 -7.40 1.35
C MET A 43 2.90 -8.79 1.88
N GLU A 44 3.89 -8.83 2.78
CA GLU A 44 4.27 -10.07 3.49
C GLU A 44 3.08 -10.65 4.26
N GLU A 45 2.24 -9.78 4.81
CA GLU A 45 1.05 -10.16 5.58
C GLU A 45 -0.21 -9.44 5.11
N TYR A 46 -0.98 -10.13 4.27
CA TYR A 46 -2.28 -9.65 3.83
C TYR A 46 -3.16 -9.18 5.00
N GLY A 47 -3.27 -9.99 6.06
CA GLY A 47 -4.14 -9.70 7.20
C GLY A 47 -3.76 -8.42 7.96
N PHE A 48 -2.47 -8.15 8.13
CA PHE A 48 -2.01 -6.90 8.75
C PHE A 48 -2.42 -5.69 7.90
N CYS A 49 -2.13 -5.73 6.60
CA CYS A 49 -2.45 -4.64 5.69
C CYS A 49 -3.96 -4.38 5.60
N ASN A 50 -4.75 -5.44 5.45
CA ASN A 50 -6.20 -5.34 5.34
C ASN A 50 -6.82 -4.76 6.61
N ASN A 51 -6.41 -5.26 7.79
CA ASN A 51 -6.89 -4.73 9.07
C ASN A 51 -6.45 -3.28 9.28
N ALA A 52 -5.21 -2.94 8.96
CA ALA A 52 -4.70 -1.59 9.08
C ALA A 52 -5.53 -0.57 8.29
N PHE A 53 -5.97 -0.90 7.08
CA PHE A 53 -6.89 -0.03 6.34
C PHE A 53 -8.28 0.03 6.97
N HIS A 54 -8.93 -1.11 7.21
CA HIS A 54 -10.30 -1.11 7.75
C HIS A 54 -10.44 -0.42 9.10
N GLU A 55 -9.43 -0.51 9.97
CA GLU A 55 -9.45 0.14 11.29
C GLU A 55 -9.25 1.66 11.22
N ASN A 56 -8.69 2.19 10.12
CA ASN A 56 -8.29 3.59 10.02
C ASN A 56 -9.05 4.38 8.94
N MET A 57 -9.81 3.68 8.09
CA MET A 57 -10.72 4.30 7.14
C MET A 57 -11.90 4.99 7.83
N LYS A 58 -12.23 6.20 7.37
CA LYS A 58 -13.37 6.99 7.89
C LYS A 58 -14.65 6.81 7.09
N THR A 59 -14.53 6.41 5.83
CA THR A 59 -15.63 6.25 4.88
C THR A 59 -15.51 4.91 4.16
N PRO A 60 -16.62 4.26 3.77
CA PRO A 60 -16.57 3.02 3.00
C PRO A 60 -15.92 3.17 1.62
N GLU A 61 -16.00 4.37 1.04
CA GLU A 61 -15.38 4.72 -0.23
C GLU A 61 -14.09 5.51 0.04
N THR A 62 -12.98 5.01 -0.47
CA THR A 62 -11.63 5.59 -0.39
C THR A 62 -10.84 5.12 -1.62
N ASP A 63 -10.19 6.07 -2.30
CA ASP A 63 -9.32 5.84 -3.45
C ASP A 63 -7.85 5.69 -3.02
N PHE A 64 -6.93 5.57 -3.99
CA PHE A 64 -5.50 5.46 -3.67
C PHE A 64 -4.93 6.68 -2.95
N VAL A 65 -5.49 7.89 -3.18
CA VAL A 65 -5.08 9.09 -2.43
C VAL A 65 -5.40 8.91 -0.95
N GLY A 66 -6.63 8.50 -0.62
CA GLY A 66 -7.02 8.26 0.76
C GLY A 66 -6.30 7.08 1.41
N LEU A 67 -6.07 5.98 0.68
CA LEU A 67 -5.30 4.85 1.18
C LEU A 67 -3.83 5.23 1.45
N THR A 68 -3.23 6.05 0.58
CA THR A 68 -1.87 6.58 0.78
C THR A 68 -1.80 7.45 2.04
N ALA A 69 -2.77 8.34 2.24
CA ALA A 69 -2.84 9.17 3.44
C ALA A 69 -2.90 8.33 4.73
N ILE A 70 -3.69 7.25 4.73
CA ILE A 70 -3.79 6.32 5.87
C ILE A 70 -2.44 5.62 6.11
N ALA A 71 -1.82 5.09 5.05
CA ALA A 71 -0.55 4.38 5.17
C ALA A 71 0.58 5.29 5.70
N ILE A 72 0.68 6.52 5.21
CA ILE A 72 1.65 7.53 5.69
C ILE A 72 1.42 7.85 7.17
N ASP A 73 0.17 8.10 7.59
CA ASP A 73 -0.16 8.40 8.99
C ASP A 73 0.20 7.23 9.93
N LEU A 74 -0.12 6.00 9.53
CA LEU A 74 0.27 4.80 10.28
C LEU A 74 1.78 4.63 10.35
N ALA A 75 2.49 4.87 9.23
CA ALA A 75 3.94 4.82 9.17
C ALA A 75 4.60 5.85 10.10
N ILE A 76 4.12 7.10 10.12
CA ILE A 76 4.60 8.15 11.03
C ILE A 76 4.37 7.77 12.50
N LYS A 77 3.18 7.27 12.83
CA LYS A 77 2.83 6.84 14.19
C LYS A 77 3.72 5.68 14.64
N ASN A 78 3.87 4.64 13.82
CA ASN A 78 4.71 3.50 14.16
C ASN A 78 6.19 3.89 14.29
N ALA A 79 6.70 4.71 13.35
CA ALA A 79 8.07 5.19 13.40
C ALA A 79 8.35 6.02 14.66
N SER A 80 7.41 6.90 15.05
CA SER A 80 7.52 7.70 16.27
C SER A 80 7.50 6.83 17.52
N ASN A 81 6.53 5.93 17.64
CA ASN A 81 6.43 5.02 18.78
C ASN A 81 7.65 4.10 18.90
N THR A 82 8.22 3.69 17.78
CA THR A 82 9.41 2.83 17.77
C THR A 82 10.67 3.63 18.08
N TYR A 83 10.80 4.87 17.60
CA TYR A 83 11.86 5.79 18.01
C TYR A 83 11.89 5.93 19.54
N ASP A 84 10.76 6.31 20.14
CA ASP A 84 10.66 6.53 21.59
C ASP A 84 10.98 5.25 22.39
N TYR A 85 10.54 4.09 21.89
CA TYR A 85 10.85 2.80 22.50
C TYR A 85 12.36 2.49 22.46
N ILE A 86 13.03 2.79 21.35
CA ILE A 86 14.47 2.59 21.21
C ILE A 86 15.25 3.54 22.14
N SER A 87 14.82 4.80 22.25
CA SER A 87 15.43 5.76 23.19
C SER A 87 15.43 5.21 24.61
N LEU A 88 14.29 4.68 25.07
CA LEU A 88 14.15 4.06 26.39
C LEU A 88 15.06 2.83 26.55
N LEU A 89 15.22 2.01 25.52
CA LEU A 89 16.13 0.86 25.55
C LEU A 89 17.60 1.31 25.64
N ALA A 90 17.98 2.37 24.92
CA ALA A 90 19.33 2.94 24.93
C ALA A 90 19.70 3.58 26.27
N GLU A 91 18.72 4.19 26.96
CA GLU A 91 18.88 4.75 28.30
C GLU A 91 19.07 3.65 29.36
N ASN A 92 18.31 2.57 29.27
CA ASN A 92 18.27 1.53 30.30
C ASN A 92 19.36 0.45 30.17
N THR A 93 20.07 0.39 29.04
CA THR A 93 21.15 -0.59 28.85
C THR A 93 22.51 -0.06 29.32
N THR A 94 23.27 -0.92 30.02
CA THR A 94 24.64 -0.63 30.45
C THR A 94 25.68 -1.25 29.51
N ASN A 95 25.29 -2.14 28.60
CA ASN A 95 26.20 -2.76 27.65
C ASN A 95 26.54 -1.78 26.52
N PRO A 96 27.81 -1.38 26.34
CA PRO A 96 28.18 -0.38 25.34
C PRO A 96 27.87 -0.78 23.89
N SER A 97 28.03 -2.06 23.54
CA SER A 97 27.74 -2.57 22.19
C SER A 97 26.24 -2.53 21.91
N THR A 98 25.43 -3.00 22.86
CA THR A 98 23.97 -2.95 22.76
C THR A 98 23.47 -1.51 22.70
N LYS A 99 24.03 -0.61 23.51
CA LYS A 99 23.72 0.82 23.48
C LYS A 99 24.02 1.43 22.12
N GLY A 100 25.18 1.13 21.54
CA GLY A 100 25.55 1.59 20.20
C GLY A 100 24.60 1.10 19.11
N ALA A 101 24.15 -0.16 19.19
CA ALA A 101 23.16 -0.70 18.27
C ALA A 101 21.79 0.02 18.39
N TYR A 102 21.33 0.27 19.62
CA TYR A 102 20.11 1.03 19.84
C TYR A 102 20.20 2.47 19.35
N MET A 103 21.30 3.19 19.62
CA MET A 103 21.48 4.55 19.10
C MET A 103 21.51 4.59 17.57
N ALA A 104 22.13 3.60 16.91
CA ALA A 104 22.09 3.51 15.45
C ALA A 104 20.66 3.28 14.92
N CYS A 105 19.89 2.43 15.59
CA CYS A 105 18.47 2.22 15.30
C CYS A 105 17.61 3.45 15.55
N GLU A 106 17.85 4.17 16.64
CA GLU A 106 17.17 5.43 16.99
C GLU A 106 17.40 6.47 15.88
N CYS A 107 18.66 6.65 15.45
CA CYS A 107 18.97 7.52 14.32
C CYS A 107 18.24 7.11 13.04
N ALA A 108 18.21 5.80 12.72
CA ALA A 108 17.50 5.30 11.55
C ALA A 108 16.00 5.59 11.62
N TYR A 109 15.34 5.33 12.75
CA TYR A 109 13.92 5.63 12.94
C TYR A 109 13.62 7.14 12.97
N GLY A 110 14.57 7.96 13.43
CA GLY A 110 14.50 9.41 13.30
C GLY A 110 14.46 9.86 11.85
N ILE A 111 15.31 9.27 11.00
CA ILE A 111 15.32 9.52 9.55
C ILE A 111 14.00 9.05 8.93
N VAL A 112 13.58 7.80 9.18
CA VAL A 112 12.30 7.23 8.68
C VAL A 112 11.13 8.16 8.99
N LYS A 113 11.00 8.59 10.25
CA LYS A 113 9.96 9.53 10.70
C LYS A 113 10.04 10.86 9.95
N SER A 114 11.22 11.45 9.83
CA SER A 114 11.40 12.75 9.16
C SER A 114 11.13 12.69 7.66
N SER A 115 11.47 11.57 7.00
CA SER A 115 11.19 11.32 5.60
C SER A 115 9.69 11.21 5.34
N PHE A 116 8.94 10.44 6.15
CA PHE A 116 7.48 10.40 6.02
C PHE A 116 6.81 11.75 6.34
N LEU A 117 7.31 12.52 7.31
CA LEU A 117 6.78 13.87 7.57
C LEU A 117 7.03 14.83 6.39
N THR A 118 8.17 14.68 5.73
CA THR A 118 8.51 15.42 4.50
C THR A 118 7.61 14.97 3.34
N GLY A 119 7.45 13.65 3.17
CA GLY A 119 6.56 13.03 2.20
C GLY A 119 5.11 13.50 2.38
N LEU A 120 4.61 13.54 3.61
CA LEU A 120 3.29 14.09 3.95
C LEU A 120 3.17 15.57 3.53
N GLY A 121 4.24 16.35 3.67
CA GLY A 121 4.29 17.74 3.20
C GLY A 121 4.10 17.88 1.69
N TYR A 122 4.74 17.00 0.91
CA TYR A 122 4.57 16.91 -0.54
C TYR A 122 3.18 16.38 -0.92
N PHE A 123 2.73 15.30 -0.27
CA PHE A 123 1.41 14.71 -0.44
C PHE A 123 0.28 15.73 -0.27
N ASN A 124 0.34 16.57 0.77
CA ASN A 124 -0.65 17.62 1.03
C ASN A 124 -0.69 18.71 -0.07
N ARG A 125 0.39 18.86 -0.84
CA ARG A 125 0.48 19.75 -2.02
C ARG A 125 0.13 19.03 -3.32
N LYS A 126 -0.26 17.75 -3.24
CA LYS A 126 -0.46 16.83 -4.37
C LYS A 126 0.81 16.57 -5.18
N ASP A 127 1.98 16.84 -4.61
CA ASP A 127 3.27 16.50 -5.21
C ASP A 127 3.60 15.04 -4.87
N TYR A 128 2.94 14.10 -5.53
CA TYR A 128 3.11 12.67 -5.25
C TYR A 128 4.49 12.15 -5.67
N ALA A 129 5.10 12.77 -6.68
CA ALA A 129 6.47 12.46 -7.08
C ALA A 129 7.47 12.89 -6.00
N GLY A 130 7.34 14.12 -5.48
CA GLY A 130 8.15 14.61 -4.36
C GLY A 130 7.96 13.80 -3.08
N MET A 131 6.74 13.31 -2.84
CA MET A 131 6.45 12.38 -1.74
C MET A 131 7.22 11.07 -1.90
N LEU A 132 7.11 10.40 -3.05
CA LEU A 132 7.80 9.13 -3.31
C LEU A 132 9.32 9.29 -3.26
N GLU A 133 9.85 10.41 -3.75
CA GLU A 133 11.28 10.74 -3.65
C GLU A 133 11.73 10.90 -2.20
N ALA A 134 10.95 11.61 -1.37
CA ALA A 134 11.26 11.76 0.06
C ALA A 134 11.23 10.41 0.81
N GLU A 135 10.40 9.47 0.35
CA GLU A 135 10.23 8.14 0.96
C GLU A 135 11.15 7.06 0.36
N HIS A 136 11.87 7.37 -0.72
CA HIS A 136 12.62 6.39 -1.52
C HIS A 136 13.62 5.56 -0.70
N ASP A 137 14.39 6.22 0.17
CA ASP A 137 15.47 5.57 0.94
C ASP A 137 14.99 4.97 2.27
N ILE A 138 13.71 5.13 2.61
CA ILE A 138 13.14 4.63 3.88
C ILE A 138 13.31 3.11 4.04
N PRO A 139 13.00 2.23 3.04
CA PRO A 139 13.16 0.79 3.19
C PRO A 139 14.59 0.39 3.57
N ARG A 140 15.60 0.99 2.91
CA ARG A 140 17.02 0.73 3.19
C ARG A 140 17.41 1.22 4.58
N THR A 141 16.93 2.40 4.94
CA THR A 141 17.21 3.02 6.25
C THR A 141 16.65 2.18 7.40
N GLN A 142 15.41 1.69 7.26
CA GLN A 142 14.79 0.81 8.26
C GLN A 142 15.53 -0.54 8.36
N ALA A 143 15.89 -1.16 7.22
CA ALA A 143 16.61 -2.43 7.20
C ALA A 143 17.98 -2.36 7.89
N ASN A 144 18.66 -1.21 7.83
CA ASN A 144 19.93 -0.99 8.53
C ASN A 144 19.78 -1.12 10.05
N CYS A 145 18.65 -0.74 10.65
CA CYS A 145 18.41 -0.97 12.09
C CYS A 145 18.32 -2.47 12.40
N GLU A 146 17.52 -3.20 11.63
CA GLU A 146 17.30 -4.64 11.84
C GLU A 146 18.59 -5.46 11.73
N ALA A 147 19.46 -5.10 10.78
CA ALA A 147 20.75 -5.75 10.61
C ALA A 147 21.68 -5.56 11.83
N ARG A 148 21.56 -4.46 12.57
CA ARG A 148 22.40 -4.16 13.75
C ARG A 148 21.99 -4.94 14.99
N LEU A 149 20.77 -5.46 15.03
CA LEU A 149 20.21 -6.20 16.17
C LEU A 149 20.09 -7.70 15.90
N SER A 150 20.31 -8.13 14.65
CA SER A 150 20.24 -9.53 14.22
C SER A 150 21.49 -10.34 14.54
N THR A 151 22.02 -10.24 15.78
CA THR A 151 23.11 -11.10 16.26
C THR A 151 22.58 -12.13 17.26
N PRO A 152 22.37 -13.39 16.84
CA PRO A 152 22.05 -14.48 17.76
C PRO A 152 23.16 -14.65 18.81
N PRO A 153 22.84 -15.04 20.06
CA PRO A 153 21.54 -15.47 20.58
C PRO A 153 20.75 -14.35 21.28
N THR A 154 21.11 -13.09 21.11
CA THR A 154 20.48 -11.99 21.85
C THR A 154 19.05 -11.75 21.37
N PRO A 155 18.03 -11.77 22.26
CA PRO A 155 16.67 -11.41 21.89
C PRO A 155 16.63 -10.02 21.27
N ASN A 156 16.02 -9.87 20.09
CA ASN A 156 15.84 -8.58 19.44
C ASN A 156 14.49 -7.97 19.88
N PRO A 157 14.47 -7.00 20.81
CA PRO A 157 13.22 -6.38 21.27
C PRO A 157 12.52 -5.53 20.20
N LEU A 158 13.16 -5.30 19.05
CA LEU A 158 12.59 -4.54 17.94
C LEU A 158 12.04 -5.43 16.81
N ALA A 159 12.13 -6.77 16.91
CA ALA A 159 11.76 -7.67 15.81
C ALA A 159 10.35 -7.37 15.24
N ASP A 160 9.33 -7.35 16.11
CA ASP A 160 7.95 -7.11 15.70
C ASP A 160 7.73 -5.67 15.22
N ARG A 161 8.38 -4.69 15.86
CA ARG A 161 8.30 -3.27 15.48
C ARG A 161 8.91 -3.02 14.10
N ASN A 162 10.07 -3.62 13.84
CA ASN A 162 10.74 -3.57 12.54
C ASN A 162 9.87 -4.23 11.47
N ARG A 163 9.28 -5.39 11.77
CA ARG A 163 8.37 -6.09 10.87
C ARG A 163 7.14 -5.26 10.50
N GLN A 164 6.45 -4.71 11.50
CA GLN A 164 5.30 -3.83 11.25
C GLN A 164 5.70 -2.58 10.47
N MET A 165 6.86 -1.99 10.77
CA MET A 165 7.35 -0.82 10.05
C MET A 165 7.62 -1.14 8.57
N ARG A 166 8.23 -2.29 8.25
CA ARG A 166 8.43 -2.73 6.85
C ARG A 166 7.11 -2.83 6.09
N MET A 167 6.09 -3.41 6.73
CA MET A 167 4.75 -3.52 6.17
C MET A 167 4.14 -2.15 5.89
N LEU A 168 4.22 -1.21 6.84
CA LEU A 168 3.69 0.15 6.68
C LEU A 168 4.43 0.96 5.62
N ILE A 169 5.76 0.80 5.51
CA ILE A 169 6.57 1.40 4.45
C ILE A 169 6.11 0.90 3.08
N ALA A 170 5.96 -0.42 2.94
CA ALA A 170 5.49 -1.01 1.69
C ALA A 170 4.08 -0.54 1.34
N MET A 171 3.17 -0.48 2.31
CA MET A 171 1.81 0.05 2.10
C MET A 171 1.84 1.48 1.56
N ALA A 172 2.64 2.38 2.15
CA ALA A 172 2.73 3.79 1.73
C ALA A 172 3.29 3.92 0.30
N LEU A 173 4.38 3.22 -0.01
CA LEU A 173 4.99 3.27 -1.34
C LEU A 173 4.08 2.66 -2.42
N VAL A 174 3.50 1.49 -2.17
CA VAL A 174 2.63 0.80 -3.15
C VAL A 174 1.38 1.63 -3.41
N THR A 175 0.71 2.14 -2.38
CA THR A 175 -0.47 3.01 -2.57
C THR A 175 -0.11 4.31 -3.30
N GLY A 176 1.03 4.93 -2.95
CA GLY A 176 1.51 6.15 -3.61
C GLY A 176 1.83 5.95 -5.09
N HIS A 177 2.37 4.79 -5.48
CA HIS A 177 2.64 4.44 -6.88
C HIS A 177 1.39 4.19 -7.72
N GLU A 178 0.25 3.87 -7.08
CA GLU A 178 -1.04 3.71 -7.77
C GLU A 178 -1.71 5.08 -8.05
N ILE A 179 -1.19 6.19 -7.50
CA ILE A 179 -1.69 7.54 -7.80
C ILE A 179 -1.13 8.02 -9.16
N PRO A 180 -1.99 8.48 -10.09
CA PRO A 180 -1.52 9.09 -11.34
C PRO A 180 -0.67 10.33 -11.09
N GLN A 181 0.54 10.37 -11.66
CA GLN A 181 1.53 11.44 -11.40
C GLN A 181 1.23 12.76 -12.15
N ASP A 182 0.26 12.76 -13.06
CA ASP A 182 -0.14 13.91 -13.89
C ASP A 182 -1.41 14.62 -13.38
N SER A 183 -1.79 14.44 -12.11
CA SER A 183 -3.09 14.87 -11.54
C SER A 183 -3.04 16.10 -10.62
#